data_AF-A0A6V7II49-F1
#
_entry.id   AF-A0A6V7II49-F1
#
_cell.length_a   1.000
_cell.length_b   1.000
_cell.length_c   1.000
_cell.angle_alpha   90.00
_cell.angle_beta   90.00
_cell.angle_gamma   90.00
#
_symmetry.space_group_name_H-M   'P 1'
#
loop_
_entity.id
_entity.type
_entity.pdbx_description
1 polymer ?
#
loop_
_entity_poly.entity_id
_entity_poly.type
_entity_poly.pdbx_seq_one_letter_code
_entity_poly.pdbx_strand_id
1 'polypeptide(L)' 'MSGGALFSNNAVRGTSKNLVELKAGKMTVKGKMVYPDTRKGLLYVYQSDDSLMHFCWKDRTSGAVED' A
#
# COMPACT_ATOMS: atom_id res chain seq x y z
N MET A 1 -33.00 -31.58 -13.47
CA MET A 1 -32.13 -30.52 -14.04
C MET A 1 -32.13 -29.36 -13.06
N SER A 2 -31.47 -29.50 -11.92
CA SER A 2 -31.41 -28.48 -10.86
C SER A 2 -30.21 -27.57 -11.10
N GLY A 3 -30.47 -26.30 -11.38
CA GLY A 3 -29.45 -25.26 -11.52
C GLY A 3 -28.71 -25.05 -10.20
N GLY A 4 -27.45 -25.47 -10.15
CA GLY A 4 -26.52 -25.16 -9.07
C GLY A 4 -25.95 -23.75 -9.25
N ALA A 5 -26.01 -22.97 -8.18
CA ALA A 5 -25.84 -21.52 -8.17
C ALA A 5 -24.45 -20.99 -8.62
N LEU A 6 -24.50 -19.88 -9.35
CA LEU A 6 -23.40 -19.09 -9.93
C LEU A 6 -22.72 -18.15 -8.92
N PHE A 7 -22.66 -18.53 -7.64
CA PHE A 7 -22.07 -17.68 -6.60
C PHE A 7 -20.77 -18.31 -6.11
N SER A 8 -19.72 -18.10 -6.92
CA SER A 8 -18.35 -18.26 -6.48
C SER A 8 -18.15 -17.44 -5.21
N ASN A 9 -17.92 -18.13 -4.08
CA ASN A 9 -17.43 -17.51 -2.85
C ASN A 9 -16.01 -17.00 -3.12
N ASN A 10 -15.90 -15.81 -3.70
CA ASN A 10 -14.67 -15.05 -3.75
C ASN A 10 -14.40 -14.45 -2.36
N ALA A 11 -14.19 -15.32 -1.36
CA ALA A 11 -13.63 -14.95 -0.07
C ALA A 11 -12.10 -14.77 -0.21
N VAL A 12 -11.70 -13.94 -1.17
CA VAL A 12 -10.34 -13.36 -1.27
C VAL A 12 -10.45 -11.83 -1.22
N ARG A 13 -11.44 -11.31 -0.50
CA ARG A 13 -11.28 -10.00 0.13
C ARG A 13 -10.59 -10.24 1.45
N GLY A 14 -9.32 -10.66 1.37
CA GLY A 14 -8.46 -10.64 2.56
C GLY A 14 -8.57 -9.26 3.16
N THR A 15 -8.97 -9.19 4.42
CA THR A 15 -8.90 -7.97 5.22
C THR A 15 -7.53 -7.35 4.97
N SER A 16 -7.48 -6.22 4.26
CA SER A 16 -6.22 -5.58 3.92
C SER A 16 -5.49 -5.32 5.24
N LYS A 17 -4.24 -5.79 5.36
CA LYS A 17 -3.41 -5.48 6.54
C LYS A 17 -3.27 -3.96 6.71
N ASN A 18 -3.38 -3.22 5.62
CA ASN A 18 -3.33 -1.78 5.57
C ASN A 18 -4.71 -1.18 5.86
N LEU A 19 -4.75 -0.18 6.73
CA LEU A 19 -5.92 0.65 6.98
C LEU A 19 -6.19 1.58 5.79
N VAL A 20 -5.12 2.06 5.15
CA VAL A 20 -5.17 2.89 3.95
C VAL A 20 -4.03 2.49 3.04
N GLU A 21 -4.28 2.44 1.73
CA GLU A 21 -3.24 2.33 0.72
C GLU A 21 -3.61 3.15 -0.53
N LEU A 22 -2.64 3.88 -1.08
CA LEU A 22 -2.82 4.69 -2.28
C LEU A 22 -1.53 4.82 -3.09
N LYS A 23 -1.68 5.04 -4.40
CA LYS A 23 -0.56 5.33 -5.29
C LYS A 23 -0.15 6.79 -5.12
N ALA A 24 1.02 7.02 -4.53
CA ALA A 24 1.57 8.36 -4.30
C ALA A 24 3.10 8.35 -4.42
N GLY A 25 3.66 9.41 -5.01
CA GLY A 25 5.11 9.65 -5.01
C GLY A 25 5.56 10.38 -3.74
N LYS A 26 6.87 10.56 -3.59
CA LYS A 26 7.47 11.37 -2.52
C LYS A 26 8.31 12.50 -3.10
N MET A 27 8.69 13.44 -2.24
CA MET A 27 9.69 14.46 -2.56
C MET A 27 10.81 14.40 -1.53
N THR A 28 12.02 14.76 -1.92
CA THR A 28 13.19 14.80 -1.03
C THR A 28 13.79 16.20 -1.00
N VAL A 29 14.24 16.62 0.18
CA VAL A 29 14.94 17.90 0.34
C VAL A 29 16.43 17.68 0.08
N LYS A 30 17.03 18.47 -0.81
CA LYS A 30 18.48 18.53 -1.01
C LYS A 30 18.93 19.98 -0.82
N GLY A 31 19.65 20.25 0.28
CA GLY A 31 19.98 21.62 0.68
C GLY A 31 18.72 22.42 1.04
N LYS A 32 18.45 23.48 0.27
CA LYS A 32 17.26 24.35 0.44
C LYS A 32 16.16 24.11 -0.62
N MET A 33 16.33 23.10 -1.48
CA MET A 33 15.43 22.83 -2.60
C MET A 33 14.74 21.46 -2.43
N VAL A 34 13.49 21.39 -2.88
CA VAL A 34 12.67 20.17 -2.85
C VAL A 34 12.66 19.55 -4.25
N TYR A 35 12.95 18.25 -4.34
CA TYR A 35 13.03 17.51 -5.59
C TYR A 35 11.99 16.39 -5.62
N PRO A 36 11.19 16.28 -6.69
CA PRO A 36 10.28 15.16 -6.84
C PRO A 36 11.06 13.87 -7.06
N ASP A 37 10.62 12.79 -6.39
CA ASP A 37 11.04 11.43 -6.72
C ASP A 37 10.15 10.92 -7.87
N THR A 38 10.75 10.52 -8.98
CA THR A 38 10.02 10.07 -10.18
C THR A 38 9.57 8.61 -10.10
N ARG A 39 9.97 7.89 -9.05
CA ARG A 39 9.61 6.47 -8.85
C ARG A 39 8.14 6.33 -8.49
N LYS A 40 7.54 5.22 -8.94
CA LYS A 40 6.14 4.89 -8.64
C LYS A 40 6.04 4.38 -7.21
N GLY A 41 5.54 5.21 -6.30
CA GLY A 41 5.32 4.81 -4.92
C GLY A 41 3.95 4.18 -4.62
N LEU A 42 3.91 3.41 -3.54
CA LEU A 42 2.71 3.02 -2.81
C LEU A 42 2.85 3.55 -1.39
N LEU A 43 1.95 4.43 -0.98
CA LEU A 43 1.84 4.89 0.39
C LEU A 43 0.81 4.02 1.11
N TYR A 44 1.14 3.49 2.27
CA TYR A 44 0.20 2.74 3.07
C TYR A 44 0.40 2.97 4.57
N VAL A 45 -0.68 2.76 5.31
CA VAL A 45 -0.70 2.86 6.77
C VAL A 45 -1.26 1.57 7.33
N TYR A 46 -0.59 0.99 8.32
CA TYR A 46 -1.09 -0.19 9.04
C TYR A 46 -0.83 -0.05 10.55
N GLN A 47 -1.59 -0.79 11.34
CA GLN A 47 -1.35 -0.93 12.78
C GLN A 47 -0.62 -2.25 13.03
N SER A 48 0.54 -2.21 13.67
CA SER A 48 1.30 -3.42 14.04
C SER A 48 0.74 -4.06 15.32
N ASP A 49 1.22 -5.26 15.62
CA ASP A 49 0.76 -6.05 16.78
C ASP A 49 1.10 -5.38 18.14
N ASP A 50 2.12 -4.50 18.16
CA ASP A 50 2.43 -3.63 19.30
C ASP A 50 1.49 -2.41 19.43
N SER A 51 0.43 -2.37 18.62
CA SER A 51 -0.57 -1.31 18.51
C SER A 51 -0.07 0.03 17.97
N LEU A 52 1.18 0.12 17.51
CA LEU A 52 1.72 1.33 16.89
C LEU A 52 1.26 1.47 15.43
N MET A 53 1.18 2.73 14.99
CA MET A 53 0.84 3.08 13.62
C MET A 53 2.10 3.23 12.78
N HIS A 54 2.17 2.49 11.67
CA HIS A 54 3.26 2.56 10.70
C HIS A 54 2.79 3.28 9.44
N PHE A 55 3.46 4.36 9.08
CA PHE A 55 3.24 5.11 7.85
C PHE A 55 4.40 4.81 6.91
N CYS A 56 4.13 4.07 5.83
CA CYS A 56 5.17 3.51 5.00
C CYS A 56 5.08 3.96 3.55
N TRP A 57 6.23 4.12 2.91
CA TRP A 57 6.38 4.32 1.48
C TRP A 57 7.20 3.19 0.85
N LYS A 58 6.58 2.53 -0.13
CA LYS A 58 7.18 1.43 -0.88
C LYS A 58 7.41 1.82 -2.34
N ASP A 59 8.61 1.57 -2.84
CA ASP A 59 8.88 1.65 -4.28
C ASP A 59 8.22 0.46 -4.99
N ARG A 60 7.35 0.74 -5.95
CA ARG A 60 6.65 -0.30 -6.72
C ARG A 60 7.49 -0.88 -7.85
N THR A 61 8.64 -0.30 -8.13
CA THR A 61 9.58 -0.79 -9.14
C THR A 61 10.42 -1.93 -8.58
N SER A 62 11.08 -1.69 -7.45
CA SER A 62 11.90 -2.68 -6.74
C SER A 62 11.10 -3.55 -5.77
N GLY A 63 9.98 -3.05 -5.24
CA GLY A 63 9.24 -3.69 -4.16
C GLY A 63 9.83 -3.44 -2.77
N ALA A 64 10.86 -2.60 -2.64
CA ALA A 64 11.46 -2.27 -1.35
C ALA A 64 10.59 -1.26 -0.56
N VAL A 65 10.46 -1.49 0.74
CA VAL A 65 9.93 -0.49 1.70
C VAL A 65 11.12 0.35 2.14
N GLU A 66 11.04 1.66 1.92
CA GLU A 66 12.16 2.58 2.21
C GLU A 66 11.91 3.42 3.45
N ASP A 67 10.67 3.87 3.62
CA ASP A 67 10.20 4.69 4.73
C ASP A 67 8.96 4.03 5.35
#